data_AF-A0A1V5WMX9-F1
#
_entry.id   AF-A0A1V5WMX9-F1
#
_cell.length_a   1.000
_cell.length_b   1.000
_cell.length_c   1.000
_cell.angle_alpha   90.00
_cell.angle_beta   90.00
_cell.angle_gamma   90.00
#
_symmetry.space_group_name_H-M   'P 1'
#
loop_
_entity.id
_entity.type
_entity.pdbx_description
1 polymer ?
#
loop_
_entity_poly.entity_id
_entity_poly.type
_entity_poly.pdbx_seq_one_letter_code
_entity_poly.pdbx_strand_id
1 'polypeptide(L)'
;MAKENKGIFINPREFRSESQIKLDLIRRGELPTLTRGEPVLLPRPLADHLQTMEQRGKEVRDSESPRHIEVTLPRDSTIVMIGDQHIGNAHTDHKRILAEIEAIKHSPDTYVIFLGDSVDGIFWGGESGGEQVGSLDEQTRTRRAMFRELRGRVIAGFGGEHDSKWTAKSGPDAMDDFSELTNAPYIHGTGEIVLNVGKQTYNIIAAHKLRGSSIYNNNHPQFRADREIAGADIIVSAHTHRKAVTQQPARRFGKAQLVTHISVGSYKRQDRYAQREGYPEQQPEQMYGVAIRVYAKEKRVDVDPDIINGIMKWNR
;
A
#
# COMPACT_ATOMS: atom_id res chain seq x y z
N MET A 1 -52.97 -41.04 1.78
CA MET A 1 -51.98 -41.75 2.62
C MET A 1 -52.32 -41.47 4.08
N ALA A 2 -52.71 -42.49 4.85
CA ALA A 2 -53.04 -42.32 6.26
C ALA A 2 -51.75 -42.04 7.06
N LYS A 3 -51.73 -40.95 7.84
CA LYS A 3 -50.62 -40.69 8.76
C LYS A 3 -50.72 -41.70 9.91
N GLU A 4 -49.70 -42.55 10.06
CA GLU A 4 -49.56 -43.39 11.24
C GLU A 4 -49.42 -42.50 12.48
N ASN A 5 -50.41 -42.55 13.37
CA ASN A 5 -50.37 -41.80 14.62
C ASN A 5 -49.52 -42.57 15.63
N LYS A 6 -48.33 -42.05 15.94
CA LYS A 6 -47.49 -42.57 17.03
C LYS A 6 -48.17 -42.31 18.39
N GLY A 7 -48.16 -43.32 19.26
CA GLY A 7 -48.79 -43.26 20.58
C GLY A 7 -48.68 -44.60 21.30
N ILE A 8 -49.21 -44.68 22.52
CA ILE A 8 -49.21 -45.90 23.34
C ILE A 8 -50.62 -46.21 23.83
N PHE A 9 -50.95 -47.50 23.92
CA PHE A 9 -52.13 -47.94 24.66
C PHE A 9 -51.79 -47.99 26.14
N ILE A 10 -52.50 -47.22 26.96
CA ILE A 10 -52.32 -47.21 28.42
C ILE A 10 -53.00 -48.43 29.04
N ASN A 11 -54.04 -48.95 28.37
CA ASN A 11 -54.67 -50.23 28.64
C ASN A 11 -55.28 -50.75 27.31
N PRO A 12 -55.82 -51.98 27.26
CA PRO A 12 -56.33 -52.57 26.02
C PRO A 12 -57.47 -51.80 25.32
N ARG A 13 -58.05 -50.76 25.97
CA ARG A 13 -59.18 -49.99 25.45
C ARG A 13 -58.89 -48.49 25.28
N GLU A 14 -57.72 -48.01 25.70
CA GLU A 14 -57.40 -46.57 25.69
C GLU A 14 -56.06 -46.31 25.00
N PHE A 15 -56.13 -45.72 23.81
CA PHE A 15 -54.97 -45.22 23.07
C PHE A 15 -54.74 -43.75 23.40
N ARG A 16 -53.51 -43.40 23.79
CA ARG A 16 -53.08 -42.00 23.86
C ARG A 16 -52.07 -41.71 22.77
N SER A 17 -52.38 -40.69 21.97
CA SER A 17 -51.44 -40.16 20.99
C SER A 17 -50.24 -39.53 21.69
N GLU A 18 -49.09 -39.52 21.00
CA GLU A 18 -47.88 -38.86 21.47
C GLU A 18 -48.12 -37.40 21.89
N SER A 19 -48.99 -36.68 21.16
CA SER A 19 -49.37 -35.31 21.47
C SER A 19 -50.15 -35.19 22.80
N GLN A 20 -51.06 -36.12 23.08
CA GLN A 20 -51.80 -36.14 24.35
C GLN A 20 -50.90 -36.45 25.53
N ILE A 21 -49.95 -37.37 25.35
CA ILE A 21 -48.96 -37.71 26.39
C ILE A 21 -48.08 -36.49 26.70
N LYS A 22 -47.58 -35.79 25.67
CA LYS A 22 -46.80 -34.56 25.84
C LYS A 22 -47.61 -33.47 26.55
N LEU A 23 -48.89 -33.31 26.21
CA LEU A 23 -49.76 -32.32 26.85
C LEU A 23 -50.03 -32.64 28.32
N ASP A 24 -50.21 -33.92 28.67
CA ASP A 24 -50.42 -34.35 30.04
C ASP A 24 -49.16 -34.19 30.89
N LEU A 25 -47.99 -34.47 30.33
CA LEU A 25 -46.69 -34.20 30.97
C LEU A 25 -46.50 -32.70 31.24
N ILE A 26 -46.85 -31.83 30.28
CA ILE A 26 -46.86 -30.38 30.46
C ILE A 26 -47.79 -29.97 31.62
N ARG A 27 -49.01 -30.52 31.66
CA ARG A 27 -50.02 -30.19 32.69
C ARG A 27 -49.62 -30.63 34.10
N ARG A 28 -48.84 -31.71 34.22
CA ARG A 28 -48.32 -32.22 35.50
C ARG A 28 -47.06 -31.50 35.96
N GLY A 29 -46.52 -30.56 35.17
CA GLY A 29 -45.25 -29.90 35.45
C GLY A 29 -44.03 -30.80 35.22
N GLU A 30 -44.24 -32.01 34.68
CA GLU A 30 -43.22 -33.01 34.36
C GLU A 30 -42.74 -32.80 32.92
N LEU A 31 -42.33 -31.57 32.60
CA LEU A 31 -41.63 -31.31 31.35
C LEU A 31 -40.32 -32.14 31.35
N PRO A 32 -39.97 -32.83 30.24
CA PRO A 32 -38.59 -33.26 30.09
C PRO A 32 -37.72 -32.01 30.20
N THR A 33 -36.80 -32.01 31.15
CA THR A 33 -35.77 -30.99 31.22
C THR A 33 -35.10 -30.95 29.85
N LEU A 34 -35.30 -29.86 29.12
CA LEU A 34 -34.44 -29.51 28.01
C LEU A 34 -33.06 -29.26 28.63
N THR A 35 -32.29 -30.32 28.85
CA THR A 35 -30.85 -30.20 28.94
C THR A 35 -30.44 -29.67 27.58
N ARG A 36 -30.27 -28.35 27.51
CA ARG A 36 -29.61 -27.69 26.39
C ARG A 36 -28.22 -28.32 26.36
N GLY A 37 -28.07 -29.36 25.55
CA GLY A 37 -26.83 -30.13 25.40
C GLY A 37 -25.74 -29.35 24.67
N GLU A 38 -26.01 -28.10 24.30
CA GLU A 38 -24.96 -27.19 23.91
C GLU A 38 -24.22 -26.77 25.18
N PRO A 39 -22.91 -27.02 25.28
CA PRO A 39 -22.13 -26.46 26.36
C PRO A 39 -22.40 -24.96 26.36
N VAL A 40 -22.86 -24.42 27.48
CA VAL A 40 -22.84 -22.97 27.69
C VAL A 40 -21.38 -22.60 27.50
N LEU A 41 -21.05 -21.97 26.36
CA LEU A 41 -19.75 -21.38 26.14
C LEU A 41 -19.62 -20.33 27.25
N LEU A 42 -19.00 -20.74 28.36
CA LEU A 42 -18.68 -19.82 29.42
C LEU A 42 -17.87 -18.70 28.77
N PRO A 43 -18.19 -17.43 29.04
CA PRO A 43 -17.42 -16.32 28.52
C PRO A 43 -15.95 -16.59 28.84
N ARG A 44 -15.07 -16.53 27.82
CA ARG A 44 -13.65 -16.73 28.08
C ARG A 44 -13.20 -15.69 29.11
N PRO A 45 -12.38 -16.07 30.10
CA PRO A 45 -11.78 -15.11 31.00
C PRO A 45 -11.08 -13.98 30.24
N LEU A 46 -11.08 -12.77 30.78
CA LEU A 46 -10.35 -11.64 30.21
C LEU A 46 -8.88 -12.00 29.91
N ALA A 47 -8.25 -12.82 30.76
CA ALA A 47 -6.88 -13.27 30.59
C ALA A 47 -6.67 -14.01 29.25
N ASP A 48 -7.56 -14.91 28.87
CA ASP A 48 -7.46 -15.69 27.62
C ASP A 48 -7.61 -14.78 26.39
N HIS A 49 -8.51 -13.80 26.48
CA HIS A 49 -8.67 -12.79 25.45
C HIS A 49 -7.39 -11.97 25.27
N LEU A 50 -6.81 -11.48 26.36
CA LEU A 50 -5.58 -10.69 26.34
C LEU A 50 -4.37 -11.52 25.87
N GLN A 51 -4.22 -12.77 26.31
CA GLN A 51 -3.15 -13.66 25.83
C GLN A 51 -3.27 -13.94 24.33
N THR A 52 -4.49 -14.16 23.83
CA THR A 52 -4.70 -14.34 22.39
C THR A 52 -4.33 -13.08 21.61
N MET A 53 -4.69 -11.89 22.12
CA MET A 53 -4.30 -10.61 21.50
C MET A 53 -2.78 -10.41 21.54
N GLU A 54 -2.11 -10.78 22.64
CA GLU A 54 -0.66 -10.65 22.78
C GLU A 54 0.09 -11.58 21.83
N GLN A 55 -0.36 -12.83 21.69
CA GLN A 55 0.22 -13.79 20.75
C GLN A 55 0.08 -13.32 19.30
N ARG A 56 -1.12 -12.87 18.90
CA ARG A 56 -1.34 -12.28 17.56
C ARG A 56 -0.53 -11.01 17.36
N GLY A 57 -0.44 -10.17 18.40
CA GLY A 57 0.39 -8.96 18.38
C GLY A 57 1.87 -9.28 18.19
N LYS A 58 2.35 -10.36 18.79
CA LYS A 58 3.73 -10.84 18.59
C LYS A 58 3.96 -11.30 17.15
N GLU A 59 3.06 -12.09 16.58
CA GLU A 59 3.17 -12.54 15.18
C GLU A 59 3.25 -11.36 14.20
N VAL A 60 2.46 -10.30 14.42
CA VAL A 60 2.49 -9.06 13.61
C VAL A 60 3.79 -8.26 13.82
N ARG A 61 4.35 -8.25 15.03
CA ARG A 61 5.63 -7.56 15.31
C ARG A 61 6.82 -8.33 14.75
N ASP A 62 6.77 -9.65 14.77
CA ASP A 62 7.84 -10.50 14.22
C ASP A 62 7.85 -10.47 12.68
N SER A 63 6.77 -10.03 12.03
CA SER A 63 6.67 -9.81 10.57
C SER A 63 7.11 -8.40 10.12
N GLU A 64 8.00 -7.73 10.86
CA GLU A 64 8.39 -6.35 10.59
C GLU A 64 9.01 -6.14 9.20
N SER A 65 8.50 -5.15 8.45
CA SER A 65 9.11 -4.74 7.18
C SER A 65 10.47 -4.06 7.41
N PRO A 66 11.49 -4.30 6.56
CA PRO A 66 12.79 -3.66 6.72
C PRO A 66 12.65 -2.13 6.62
N ARG A 67 13.24 -1.42 7.59
CA ARG A 67 13.33 0.05 7.54
C ARG A 67 14.62 0.55 6.92
N HIS A 68 15.65 -0.29 6.90
CA HIS A 68 16.96 0.03 6.36
C HIS A 68 17.29 -0.95 5.24
N ILE A 69 17.71 -0.43 4.09
CA ILE A 69 18.07 -1.22 2.91
C ILE A 69 19.42 -0.73 2.41
N GLU A 70 20.30 -1.66 2.07
CA GLU A 70 21.55 -1.36 1.38
C GLU A 70 21.52 -1.96 -0.02
N VAL A 71 21.82 -1.15 -1.04
CA VAL A 71 21.84 -1.57 -2.45
C VAL A 71 23.14 -1.12 -3.08
N THR A 72 23.78 -1.98 -3.85
CA THR A 72 25.00 -1.68 -4.59
C THR A 72 24.76 -1.70 -6.10
N LEU A 73 25.10 -0.60 -6.77
CA LEU A 73 25.07 -0.44 -8.21
C LEU A 73 26.51 -0.22 -8.73
N PRO A 74 26.92 -0.90 -9.81
CA PRO A 74 28.33 -0.91 -10.23
C PRO A 74 28.79 0.36 -10.95
N ARG A 75 27.86 1.16 -11.49
CA ARG A 75 28.17 2.33 -12.33
C ARG A 75 27.09 3.40 -12.20
N ASP A 76 27.35 4.55 -12.82
CA ASP A 76 26.39 5.64 -12.93
C ASP A 76 25.02 5.10 -13.32
N SER A 77 24.00 5.46 -12.55
CA SER A 77 22.68 4.83 -12.65
C SER A 77 21.58 5.88 -12.61
N THR A 78 20.52 5.65 -13.38
CA THR A 78 19.30 6.45 -13.35
C THR A 78 18.33 5.81 -12.37
N ILE A 79 17.87 6.57 -11.38
CA ILE A 79 16.88 6.11 -10.42
C ILE A 79 15.58 6.86 -10.67
N VAL A 80 14.52 6.11 -10.91
CA VAL A 80 13.18 6.61 -11.18
C VAL A 80 12.33 6.47 -9.93
N MET A 81 11.72 7.57 -9.50
CA MET A 81 10.84 7.65 -8.35
C MET A 81 9.40 7.77 -8.85
N ILE A 82 8.56 6.78 -8.60
CA ILE A 82 7.14 6.77 -9.04
C ILE A 82 6.22 6.38 -7.90
N GLY A 83 5.07 7.02 -7.81
CA GLY A 83 3.98 6.68 -6.90
C GLY A 83 2.67 7.28 -7.42
N ASP A 84 1.58 7.06 -6.70
CA ASP A 84 0.26 7.62 -7.02
C ASP A 84 -0.17 7.34 -8.47
N GLN A 85 0.10 6.12 -8.96
CA GLN A 85 -0.33 5.69 -10.29
C GLN A 85 -1.85 5.61 -10.40
N HIS A 86 -2.53 5.21 -9.32
CA HIS A 86 -3.99 5.07 -9.28
C HIS A 86 -4.52 4.27 -10.48
N ILE A 87 -3.89 3.14 -10.79
CA ILE A 87 -4.33 2.26 -11.87
C ILE A 87 -5.78 1.88 -11.61
N GLY A 88 -6.64 2.15 -12.59
CA GLY A 88 -8.06 1.78 -12.55
C GLY A 88 -9.02 2.95 -12.50
N ASN A 89 -8.54 4.17 -12.27
CA ASN A 89 -9.37 5.38 -12.35
C ASN A 89 -9.50 5.90 -13.79
N ALA A 90 -10.66 6.45 -14.15
CA ALA A 90 -10.94 7.04 -15.47
C ALA A 90 -10.01 8.19 -15.86
N HIS A 91 -9.49 8.92 -14.87
CA HIS A 91 -8.66 10.11 -15.08
C HIS A 91 -7.16 9.85 -14.91
N THR A 92 -6.77 8.57 -14.79
CA THR A 92 -5.38 8.15 -14.79
C THR A 92 -4.83 8.11 -16.21
N ASP A 93 -3.63 8.67 -16.42
CA ASP A 93 -2.92 8.54 -17.70
C ASP A 93 -2.21 7.18 -17.82
N HIS A 94 -2.98 6.13 -18.12
CA HIS A 94 -2.42 4.78 -18.30
C HIS A 94 -1.42 4.69 -19.45
N LYS A 95 -1.53 5.55 -20.48
CA LYS A 95 -0.59 5.58 -21.59
C LYS A 95 0.78 6.05 -21.12
N ARG A 96 0.81 7.06 -20.25
CA ARG A 96 2.05 7.54 -19.63
C ARG A 96 2.69 6.48 -18.75
N ILE A 97 1.90 5.78 -17.93
CA ILE A 97 2.40 4.66 -17.12
C ILE A 97 3.09 3.63 -18.02
N LEU A 98 2.41 3.14 -19.07
CA LEU A 98 2.99 2.16 -19.98
C LEU A 98 4.29 2.67 -20.63
N ALA A 99 4.29 3.90 -21.14
CA ALA A 99 5.46 4.49 -21.78
C ALA A 99 6.69 4.57 -20.85
N GLU A 100 6.48 4.94 -19.57
CA GLU A 100 7.57 5.01 -18.59
C GLU A 100 8.06 3.64 -18.15
N ILE A 101 7.17 2.67 -17.94
CA ILE A 101 7.56 1.29 -17.62
C ILE A 101 8.39 0.70 -18.77
N GLU A 102 7.97 0.91 -20.02
CA GLU A 102 8.71 0.49 -21.21
C GLU A 102 10.07 1.20 -21.32
N ALA A 103 10.14 2.50 -21.01
CA ALA A 103 11.39 3.25 -21.00
C ALA A 103 12.36 2.73 -19.93
N ILE A 104 11.88 2.46 -18.71
CA ILE A 104 12.70 1.90 -17.61
C ILE A 104 13.20 0.50 -17.99
N LYS A 105 12.32 -0.36 -18.50
CA LYS A 105 12.61 -1.74 -18.88
C LYS A 105 13.71 -1.83 -19.95
N HIS A 106 13.66 -0.95 -20.95
CA HIS A 106 14.57 -0.97 -22.10
C HIS A 106 15.82 -0.10 -21.92
N SER A 107 15.94 0.59 -20.79
CA SER A 107 17.10 1.44 -20.51
C SER A 107 18.16 0.72 -19.67
N PRO A 108 19.46 0.84 -20.02
CA PRO A 108 20.54 0.31 -19.20
C PRO A 108 20.64 1.08 -17.88
N ASP A 109 21.09 0.39 -16.83
CA ASP A 109 21.39 0.96 -15.50
C ASP A 109 20.30 1.91 -14.97
N THR A 110 19.05 1.58 -15.28
CA THR A 110 17.86 2.32 -14.87
C THR A 110 17.03 1.48 -13.92
N TYR A 111 16.79 2.03 -12.73
CA TYR A 111 16.17 1.37 -11.60
C TYR A 111 15.00 2.19 -11.08
N VAL A 112 14.10 1.57 -10.32
CA VAL A 112 12.87 2.20 -9.84
C VAL A 112 12.68 2.03 -8.34
N ILE A 113 12.14 3.08 -7.71
CA ILE A 113 11.58 3.04 -6.36
C ILE A 113 10.08 3.34 -6.48
N PHE A 114 9.25 2.41 -5.99
CA PHE A 114 7.80 2.58 -5.96
C PHE A 114 7.36 3.19 -4.63
N LEU A 115 6.67 4.32 -4.67
CA LEU A 115 6.26 5.11 -3.51
C LEU A 115 4.80 4.88 -3.11
N GLY A 116 4.19 3.76 -3.49
CA GLY A 116 2.82 3.39 -3.13
C GLY A 116 1.73 4.02 -4.00
N ASP A 117 0.47 3.67 -3.70
CA ASP A 117 -0.75 4.07 -4.42
C ASP A 117 -0.72 3.65 -5.90
N SER A 118 -0.26 2.42 -6.12
CA SER A 118 -0.16 1.84 -7.46
C SER A 118 -1.51 1.47 -8.09
N VAL A 119 -2.51 1.18 -7.27
CA VAL A 119 -3.91 0.94 -7.68
C VAL A 119 -4.80 2.02 -7.08
N ASP A 120 -5.91 2.38 -7.73
CA ASP A 120 -6.84 3.37 -7.16
C ASP A 120 -7.68 2.73 -6.05
N GLY A 121 -8.07 1.46 -6.16
CA GLY A 121 -8.47 0.62 -5.03
C GLY A 121 -9.60 1.17 -4.14
N ILE A 122 -10.44 2.07 -4.64
CA ILE A 122 -11.49 2.72 -3.84
C ILE A 122 -12.60 1.70 -3.57
N PHE A 123 -12.83 1.40 -2.29
CA PHE A 123 -13.81 0.40 -1.85
C PHE A 123 -15.12 1.01 -1.33
N TRP A 124 -15.20 2.33 -1.13
CA TRP A 124 -16.44 2.99 -0.72
C TRP A 124 -17.20 3.51 -1.94
N GLY A 125 -18.52 3.28 -1.95
CA GLY A 125 -19.41 3.78 -3.00
C GLY A 125 -19.50 5.31 -3.03
N GLY A 126 -20.08 5.83 -4.11
CA GLY A 126 -20.26 7.28 -4.32
C GLY A 126 -19.47 7.80 -5.51
N GLU A 127 -19.12 9.09 -5.47
CA GLU A 127 -18.52 9.81 -6.60
C GLU A 127 -17.20 9.19 -7.07
N SER A 128 -16.31 8.84 -6.15
CA SER A 128 -15.00 8.27 -6.47
C SER A 128 -15.06 6.81 -6.91
N GLY A 129 -16.06 6.05 -6.44
CA GLY A 129 -16.30 4.67 -6.90
C GLY A 129 -16.86 4.63 -8.33
N GLY A 130 -17.64 5.64 -8.73
CA GLY A 130 -18.20 5.76 -10.08
C GLY A 130 -17.17 6.13 -11.16
N GLU A 131 -15.94 6.47 -10.78
CA GLU A 131 -14.83 6.81 -11.69
C GLU A 131 -13.82 5.66 -11.83
N GLN A 132 -14.09 4.50 -11.23
CA GLN A 132 -13.34 3.27 -11.46
C GLN A 132 -13.72 2.70 -12.84
N VAL A 133 -12.74 2.57 -13.74
CA VAL A 133 -12.89 1.93 -15.05
C VAL A 133 -12.36 0.49 -15.07
N GLY A 134 -11.57 0.10 -14.07
CA GLY A 134 -11.13 -1.28 -13.85
C GLY A 134 -11.63 -1.81 -12.52
N SER A 135 -12.08 -3.06 -12.49
CA SER A 135 -12.34 -3.76 -11.22
C SER A 135 -11.07 -3.85 -10.38
N LEU A 136 -11.19 -3.98 -9.04
CA LEU A 136 -10.03 -4.16 -8.16
C LEU A 136 -9.12 -5.32 -8.62
N ASP A 137 -9.72 -6.42 -9.09
CA ASP A 137 -8.96 -7.56 -9.64
C ASP A 137 -8.16 -7.18 -10.90
N GLU A 138 -8.74 -6.43 -11.83
CA GLU A 138 -8.03 -5.93 -13.01
C GLU A 138 -6.90 -4.97 -12.63
N GLN A 139 -7.13 -4.08 -11.66
CA GLN A 139 -6.10 -3.18 -11.13
C GLN A 139 -4.94 -3.97 -10.53
N THR A 140 -5.25 -4.95 -9.66
CA THR A 140 -4.25 -5.82 -9.04
C THR A 140 -3.49 -6.63 -10.09
N ARG A 141 -4.17 -7.24 -11.08
CA ARG A 141 -3.50 -7.98 -12.17
C ARG A 141 -2.60 -7.07 -13.00
N THR A 142 -3.04 -5.86 -13.32
CA THR A 142 -2.24 -4.87 -14.08
C THR A 142 -1.00 -4.45 -13.29
N ARG A 143 -1.15 -4.16 -12.00
CA ARG A 143 -0.01 -3.84 -11.13
C ARG A 143 0.96 -5.00 -11.00
N ARG A 144 0.48 -6.23 -10.81
CA ARG A 144 1.32 -7.43 -10.79
C ARG A 144 2.12 -7.59 -12.09
N ALA A 145 1.50 -7.34 -13.24
CA ALA A 145 2.19 -7.38 -14.52
C ALA A 145 3.29 -6.30 -14.57
N MET A 146 2.99 -5.06 -14.19
CA MET A 146 3.97 -3.97 -14.09
C MET A 146 5.17 -4.33 -13.20
N PHE A 147 4.95 -4.93 -12.02
CA PHE A 147 6.02 -5.36 -11.14
C PHE A 147 6.90 -6.46 -11.76
N ARG A 148 6.30 -7.42 -12.47
CA ARG A 148 7.04 -8.48 -13.16
C ARG A 148 7.90 -7.94 -14.31
N GLU A 149 7.37 -6.99 -15.08
CA GLU A 149 8.09 -6.34 -16.18
C GLU A 149 9.35 -5.60 -15.71
N LEU A 150 9.35 -5.13 -14.46
CA LEU A 150 10.48 -4.43 -13.84
C LEU A 150 11.28 -5.28 -12.85
N ARG A 151 11.03 -6.59 -12.78
CA ARG A 151 11.75 -7.49 -11.87
C ARG A 151 13.26 -7.38 -12.07
N GLY A 152 13.99 -7.24 -10.96
CA GLY A 152 15.45 -7.03 -10.98
C GLY A 152 15.90 -5.59 -11.24
N ARG A 153 14.97 -4.66 -11.51
CA ARG A 153 15.23 -3.21 -11.62
C ARG A 153 14.64 -2.41 -10.46
N VAL A 154 13.88 -3.05 -9.60
CA VAL A 154 13.25 -2.42 -8.44
C VAL A 154 14.23 -2.37 -7.28
N ILE A 155 14.40 -1.19 -6.68
CA ILE A 155 15.23 -0.98 -5.48
C ILE A 155 14.42 -1.25 -4.22
N ALA A 156 13.23 -0.65 -4.14
CA ALA A 156 12.33 -0.77 -3.00
C ALA A 156 10.90 -0.41 -3.40
N GLY A 157 9.93 -0.92 -2.64
CA GLY A 157 8.54 -0.51 -2.69
C GLY A 157 8.07 0.02 -1.35
N PHE A 158 7.15 0.98 -1.39
CA PHE A 158 6.54 1.59 -0.21
C PHE A 158 5.03 1.41 -0.24
N GLY A 159 4.44 1.17 0.94
CA GLY A 159 2.99 1.04 1.09
C GLY A 159 2.29 2.38 1.02
N GLY A 160 1.33 2.50 0.10
CA GLY A 160 0.44 3.64 -0.03
C GLY A 160 -0.86 3.50 0.77
N GLU A 161 -1.68 4.55 0.82
CA GLU A 161 -2.98 4.45 1.48
C GLU A 161 -3.96 3.59 0.68
N HIS A 162 -3.96 3.73 -0.65
CA HIS A 162 -4.84 3.00 -1.54
C HIS A 162 -4.48 1.52 -1.59
N ASP A 163 -3.21 1.19 -1.85
CA ASP A 163 -2.79 -0.18 -2.10
C ASP A 163 -2.51 -1.02 -0.84
N SER A 164 -2.25 -0.41 0.32
CA SER A 164 -2.04 -1.15 1.58
C SER A 164 -3.16 -0.99 2.62
N LYS A 165 -3.81 0.18 2.73
CA LYS A 165 -4.85 0.40 3.76
C LYS A 165 -6.26 0.16 3.24
N TRP A 166 -6.54 0.54 2.00
CA TRP A 166 -7.91 0.55 1.47
C TRP A 166 -8.26 -0.79 0.83
N THR A 167 -7.39 -1.33 -0.01
CA THR A 167 -7.52 -2.69 -0.55
C THR A 167 -7.60 -3.76 0.53
N ALA A 168 -6.85 -3.61 1.64
CA ALA A 168 -6.87 -4.54 2.76
C ALA A 168 -8.25 -4.65 3.45
N LYS A 169 -9.18 -3.71 3.20
CA LYS A 169 -10.56 -3.81 3.68
C LYS A 169 -11.44 -4.72 2.81
N SER A 170 -10.95 -5.07 1.62
CA SER A 170 -11.63 -5.91 0.62
C SER A 170 -10.92 -7.24 0.39
N GLY A 171 -9.82 -7.52 1.10
CA GLY A 171 -9.02 -8.73 0.95
C GLY A 171 -7.62 -8.58 1.58
N PRO A 172 -6.66 -9.43 1.18
CA PRO A 172 -5.24 -9.25 1.53
C PRO A 172 -4.70 -7.89 1.09
N ASP A 173 -3.62 -7.42 1.74
CA ASP A 173 -2.94 -6.19 1.31
C ASP A 173 -2.50 -6.39 -0.14
N ALA A 174 -2.83 -5.43 -0.99
CA ALA A 174 -2.57 -5.60 -2.39
C ALA A 174 -1.05 -5.76 -2.60
N MET A 175 -0.20 -5.12 -1.81
CA MET A 175 1.26 -5.16 -1.95
C MET A 175 1.93 -6.40 -1.33
N ASP A 176 1.17 -7.35 -0.76
CA ASP A 176 1.72 -8.57 -0.13
C ASP A 176 2.65 -9.37 -1.06
N ASP A 177 2.39 -9.36 -2.37
CA ASP A 177 3.19 -10.05 -3.38
C ASP A 177 4.36 -9.23 -3.94
N PHE A 178 4.55 -7.98 -3.49
CA PHE A 178 5.54 -7.08 -4.06
C PHE A 178 6.94 -7.68 -4.05
N SER A 179 7.38 -8.19 -2.90
CA SER A 179 8.73 -8.70 -2.73
C SER A 179 8.98 -9.94 -3.59
N GLU A 180 7.98 -10.83 -3.71
CA GLU A 180 8.05 -12.02 -4.56
C GLU A 180 8.17 -11.64 -6.04
N LEU A 181 7.36 -10.68 -6.49
CA LEU A 181 7.27 -10.29 -7.90
C LEU A 181 8.48 -9.48 -8.37
N THR A 182 9.04 -8.65 -7.50
CA THR A 182 10.11 -7.70 -7.87
C THR A 182 11.51 -8.16 -7.45
N ASN A 183 11.60 -9.08 -6.46
CA ASN A 183 12.83 -9.41 -5.74
C ASN A 183 13.43 -8.21 -4.98
N ALA A 184 12.59 -7.25 -4.58
CA ALA A 184 12.98 -6.06 -3.84
C ALA A 184 12.17 -5.95 -2.54
N PRO A 185 12.74 -5.33 -1.49
CA PRO A 185 12.03 -5.16 -0.22
C PRO A 185 10.82 -4.23 -0.34
N TYR A 186 9.76 -4.58 0.40
CA TYR A 186 8.58 -3.75 0.62
C TYR A 186 8.60 -3.13 2.02
N ILE A 187 8.27 -1.84 2.12
CA ILE A 187 8.36 -1.05 3.35
C ILE A 187 7.02 -0.35 3.61
N HIS A 188 6.43 -0.56 4.79
CA HIS A 188 5.12 0.05 5.11
C HIS A 188 5.20 1.53 5.53
N GLY A 189 6.37 2.01 5.94
CA GLY A 189 6.55 3.34 6.52
C GLY A 189 7.66 4.15 5.86
N THR A 190 8.39 4.92 6.66
CA THR A 190 9.62 5.59 6.20
C THR A 190 10.75 4.58 6.13
N GLY A 191 11.43 4.54 4.99
CA GLY A 191 12.60 3.72 4.73
C GLY A 191 13.86 4.56 4.53
N GLU A 192 14.97 4.00 4.96
CA GLU A 192 16.32 4.52 4.81
C GLU A 192 17.07 3.61 3.84
N ILE A 193 17.42 4.12 2.67
CA ILE A 193 18.11 3.37 1.62
C ILE A 193 19.53 3.90 1.50
N VAL A 194 20.51 3.04 1.74
CA VAL A 194 21.92 3.28 1.47
C VAL A 194 22.23 2.75 0.08
N LEU A 195 22.37 3.67 -0.87
CA LEU A 195 22.66 3.35 -2.27
C LEU A 195 24.15 3.56 -2.55
N ASN A 196 24.90 2.47 -2.64
CA ASN A 196 26.31 2.47 -3.00
C ASN A 196 26.46 2.41 -4.52
N VAL A 197 27.02 3.45 -5.12
CA VAL A 197 27.25 3.56 -6.57
C VAL A 197 28.74 3.73 -6.80
N GLY A 198 29.41 2.69 -7.29
CA GLY A 198 30.87 2.67 -7.42
C GLY A 198 31.58 2.97 -6.09
N LYS A 199 32.23 4.14 -5.97
CA LYS A 199 32.92 4.59 -4.75
C LYS A 199 32.10 5.55 -3.88
N GLN A 200 30.89 5.87 -4.30
CA GLN A 200 30.05 6.88 -3.66
C GLN A 200 28.87 6.21 -2.95
N THR A 201 28.47 6.79 -1.82
CA THR A 201 27.30 6.35 -1.07
C THR A 201 26.28 7.48 -1.06
N TYR A 202 25.05 7.16 -1.44
CA TYR A 202 23.90 8.06 -1.45
C TYR A 202 22.87 7.58 -0.43
N ASN A 203 22.58 8.40 0.57
CA ASN A 203 21.57 8.11 1.58
C ASN A 203 20.23 8.67 1.13
N ILE A 204 19.22 7.81 1.01
CA ILE A 204 17.88 8.17 0.55
C ILE A 204 16.89 7.93 1.67
N ILE A 205 16.12 8.95 2.01
CA ILE A 205 14.90 8.78 2.82
C ILE A 205 13.72 8.73 1.87
N ALA A 206 12.94 7.66 1.93
CA ALA A 206 11.77 7.48 1.10
C ALA A 206 10.57 7.04 1.94
N ALA A 207 9.39 7.51 1.57
CA ALA A 207 8.11 7.07 2.13
C ALA A 207 7.00 7.40 1.14
N HIS A 208 5.88 6.68 1.19
CA HIS A 208 4.68 7.15 0.51
C HIS A 208 4.26 8.55 1.03
N LYS A 209 4.21 8.71 2.35
CA LYS A 209 3.79 9.94 3.02
C LYS A 209 4.75 10.31 4.15
N LEU A 210 5.48 11.42 3.98
CA LEU A 210 6.29 12.02 5.04
C LEU A 210 5.43 12.93 5.93
N ARG A 211 5.89 13.15 7.16
CA ARG A 211 5.17 13.94 8.16
C ARG A 211 5.22 15.43 7.85
N GLY A 212 4.13 16.15 8.13
CA GLY A 212 4.01 17.60 7.90
C GLY A 212 3.34 17.92 6.56
N SER A 213 2.88 19.17 6.40
CA SER A 213 2.29 19.67 5.16
C SER A 213 2.37 21.20 5.11
N SER A 214 2.22 21.77 3.91
CA SER A 214 2.13 23.22 3.73
C SER A 214 1.25 23.54 2.52
N ILE A 215 0.47 24.61 2.62
CA ILE A 215 -0.28 25.15 1.48
C ILE A 215 0.62 25.87 0.47
N TYR A 216 1.80 26.34 0.90
CA TYR A 216 2.73 27.17 0.10
C TYR A 216 3.94 26.42 -0.43
N ASN A 217 4.38 25.36 0.26
CA ASN A 217 5.60 24.63 -0.09
C ASN A 217 5.31 23.13 -0.21
N ASN A 218 5.27 22.64 -1.44
CA ASN A 218 5.05 21.23 -1.74
C ASN A 218 6.17 20.31 -1.21
N ASN A 219 7.40 20.82 -1.03
CA ASN A 219 8.50 20.06 -0.42
C ASN A 219 8.57 20.18 1.12
N HIS A 220 7.57 20.78 1.78
CA HIS A 220 7.58 20.97 3.24
C HIS A 220 7.80 19.66 4.04
N PRO A 221 7.15 18.53 3.71
CA PRO A 221 7.40 17.25 4.40
C PRO A 221 8.86 16.80 4.30
N GLN A 222 9.48 16.96 3.13
CA GLN A 222 10.86 16.57 2.85
C GLN A 222 11.84 17.48 3.59
N PHE A 223 11.59 18.80 3.63
CA PHE A 223 12.40 19.73 4.44
C PHE A 223 12.32 19.46 5.93
N ARG A 224 11.15 19.01 6.42
CA ARG A 224 11.02 18.58 7.81
C ARG A 224 11.82 17.30 8.05
N ALA A 225 11.66 16.30 7.20
CA ALA A 225 12.41 15.04 7.30
C ALA A 225 13.93 15.29 7.25
N ASP A 226 14.41 16.24 6.46
CA ASP A 226 15.83 16.62 6.38
C ASP A 226 16.42 17.15 7.72
N ARG A 227 15.56 17.77 8.53
CA ARG A 227 15.92 18.30 9.85
C ARG A 227 15.82 17.24 10.93
N GLU A 228 14.82 16.37 10.84
CA GLU A 228 14.56 15.31 11.82
C GLU A 228 15.47 14.09 11.60
N ILE A 229 15.80 13.79 10.35
CA ILE A 229 16.62 12.66 9.90
C ILE A 229 17.79 13.24 9.09
N ALA A 230 18.79 13.74 9.81
CA ALA A 230 19.94 14.38 9.20
C ALA A 230 20.84 13.36 8.48
N GLY A 231 21.46 13.79 7.38
CA GLY A 231 22.48 12.99 6.66
C GLY A 231 21.98 12.33 5.37
N ALA A 232 20.73 12.56 5.00
CA ALA A 232 20.19 12.18 3.69
C ALA A 232 20.77 13.06 2.56
N ASP A 233 21.01 12.46 1.41
CA ASP A 233 21.35 13.11 0.15
C ASP A 233 20.08 13.41 -0.67
N ILE A 234 19.12 12.48 -0.61
CA ILE A 234 17.85 12.54 -1.34
C ILE A 234 16.72 12.22 -0.35
N ILE A 235 15.65 13.01 -0.39
CA ILE A 235 14.46 12.81 0.43
C ILE A 235 13.26 12.86 -0.48
N VAL A 236 12.52 11.75 -0.56
CA VAL A 236 11.43 11.60 -1.53
C VAL A 236 10.14 11.12 -0.87
N SER A 237 9.01 11.66 -1.32
CA SER A 237 7.69 11.11 -1.01
C SER A 237 6.65 11.38 -2.09
N ALA A 238 5.44 10.84 -1.90
CA ALA A 238 4.31 10.88 -2.82
C ALA A 238 3.04 11.41 -2.09
N HIS A 239 1.89 10.78 -2.33
CA HIS A 239 0.61 10.91 -1.61
C HIS A 239 -0.19 12.18 -1.87
N THR A 240 0.44 13.35 -1.83
CA THR A 240 -0.29 14.63 -1.90
C THR A 240 -0.61 15.07 -3.33
N HIS A 241 -0.14 14.32 -4.33
CA HIS A 241 -0.23 14.63 -5.76
C HIS A 241 0.33 16.02 -6.12
N ARG A 242 1.18 16.58 -5.26
CA ARG A 242 1.76 17.90 -5.41
C ARG A 242 3.24 17.75 -5.70
N LYS A 243 3.57 17.70 -6.99
CA LYS A 243 4.95 17.58 -7.44
C LYS A 243 5.78 18.79 -7.05
N ALA A 244 7.01 18.53 -6.61
CA ALA A 244 8.03 19.54 -6.42
C ALA A 244 9.42 18.91 -6.32
N VAL A 245 10.39 19.59 -6.91
CA VAL A 245 11.80 19.23 -6.86
C VAL A 245 12.57 20.45 -6.40
N THR A 246 13.32 20.32 -5.32
CA THR A 246 14.22 21.36 -4.82
C THR A 246 15.59 20.77 -4.51
N GLN A 247 16.65 21.47 -4.89
CA GLN A 247 18.01 21.17 -4.43
C GLN A 247 18.50 22.34 -3.58
N GLN A 248 18.83 22.07 -2.32
CA GLN A 248 19.26 23.10 -1.38
C GLN A 248 20.61 22.73 -0.75
N PRO A 249 21.58 23.66 -0.70
CA PRO A 249 22.78 23.49 0.11
C PRO A 249 22.41 23.44 1.60
N ALA A 250 22.71 22.32 2.25
CA ALA A 250 22.58 22.14 3.69
C ALA A 250 23.96 22.18 4.34
N ARG A 251 24.12 23.02 5.38
CA ARG A 251 25.33 23.01 6.20
C ARG A 251 25.27 21.83 7.16
N ARG A 252 26.24 20.92 7.05
CA ARG A 252 26.49 19.84 8.00
C ARG A 252 27.82 20.11 8.71
N PHE A 253 28.11 19.35 9.77
CA PHE A 253 29.36 19.50 10.50
C PHE A 253 30.54 19.30 9.54
N GLY A 254 31.37 20.33 9.38
CA GLY A 254 32.57 20.30 8.55
C GLY A 254 32.38 20.35 7.03
N LYS A 255 31.15 20.29 6.49
CA LYS A 255 30.90 20.36 5.04
C LYS A 255 29.53 20.93 4.67
N ALA A 256 29.45 21.65 3.56
CA ALA A 256 28.18 21.90 2.88
C ALA A 256 27.89 20.74 1.93
N GLN A 257 26.63 20.35 1.85
CA GLN A 257 26.19 19.27 0.96
C GLN A 257 24.90 19.68 0.30
N LEU A 258 24.77 19.43 -1.00
CA LEU A 258 23.51 19.62 -1.71
C LEU A 258 22.55 18.48 -1.33
N VAL A 259 21.37 18.81 -0.83
CA VAL A 259 20.31 17.86 -0.51
C VAL A 259 19.18 18.03 -1.52
N THR A 260 18.66 16.91 -2.01
CA THR A 260 17.60 16.88 -3.03
C THR A 260 16.28 16.47 -2.38
N HIS A 261 15.29 17.36 -2.40
CA HIS A 261 13.95 17.14 -1.87
C HIS A 261 12.96 16.92 -3.02
N ILE A 262 12.25 15.80 -3.01
CA ILE A 262 11.36 15.38 -4.09
C ILE A 262 9.98 15.04 -3.52
N SER A 263 8.95 15.67 -4.06
CA SER A 263 7.57 15.21 -3.98
C SER A 263 7.19 14.79 -5.40
N VAL A 264 6.83 13.53 -5.61
CA VAL A 264 6.38 13.08 -6.93
C VAL A 264 4.95 13.54 -7.21
N GLY A 265 4.59 13.67 -8.48
CA GLY A 265 3.23 13.93 -8.91
C GLY A 265 2.44 12.63 -9.07
N SER A 266 1.13 12.78 -9.28
CA SER A 266 0.25 11.64 -9.58
C SER A 266 0.09 11.42 -11.08
N TYR A 267 -0.35 10.23 -11.45
CA TYR A 267 -0.80 9.91 -12.81
C TYR A 267 -2.29 10.17 -13.01
N LYS A 268 -3.02 10.47 -11.92
CA LYS A 268 -4.43 10.85 -11.94
C LYS A 268 -4.57 12.37 -12.01
N ARG A 269 -5.13 12.87 -13.11
CA ARG A 269 -5.19 14.30 -13.40
C ARG A 269 -6.12 15.07 -12.47
N GLN A 270 -7.31 14.52 -12.25
CA GLN A 270 -8.33 15.03 -11.34
C GLN A 270 -9.39 13.94 -11.12
N ASP A 271 -10.11 13.95 -10.01
CA ASP A 271 -11.32 13.15 -9.82
C ASP A 271 -12.41 14.01 -9.16
N ARG A 272 -13.64 13.50 -9.06
CA ARG A 272 -14.75 14.23 -8.43
C ARG A 272 -14.47 14.59 -6.97
N TYR A 273 -13.74 13.71 -6.27
CA TYR A 273 -13.30 14.01 -4.90
C TYR A 273 -12.42 15.26 -4.90
N ALA A 274 -11.39 15.29 -5.73
CA ALA A 274 -10.47 16.42 -5.83
C ALA A 274 -11.19 17.71 -6.23
N GLN A 275 -12.14 17.64 -7.17
CA GLN A 275 -12.99 18.78 -7.54
C GLN A 275 -13.80 19.31 -6.35
N ARG A 276 -14.42 18.41 -5.58
CA ARG A 276 -15.22 18.77 -4.42
C ARG A 276 -14.39 19.40 -3.30
N GLU A 277 -13.19 18.88 -3.05
CA GLU A 277 -12.26 19.44 -2.08
C GLU A 277 -11.57 20.73 -2.57
N GLY A 278 -11.88 21.20 -3.79
CA GLY A 278 -11.38 22.45 -4.35
C GLY A 278 -9.97 22.38 -4.93
N TYR A 279 -9.47 21.17 -5.21
CA TYR A 279 -8.18 21.00 -5.87
C TYR A 279 -8.30 21.27 -7.38
N PRO A 280 -7.41 22.11 -7.95
CA PRO A 280 -7.40 22.37 -9.38
C PRO A 280 -7.02 21.11 -10.17
N GLU A 281 -7.44 21.06 -11.42
CA GLU A 281 -7.00 20.02 -12.34
C GLU A 281 -5.48 20.12 -12.55
N GLN A 282 -4.78 19.00 -12.41
CA GLN A 282 -3.33 18.98 -12.57
C GLN A 282 -2.94 19.19 -14.04
N GLN A 283 -1.84 19.93 -14.21
CA GLN A 283 -1.20 20.12 -15.51
C GLN A 283 -0.02 19.15 -15.67
N PRO A 284 0.43 18.83 -16.89
CA PRO A 284 1.51 17.86 -17.13
C PRO A 284 2.78 18.10 -16.30
N GLU A 285 3.14 19.36 -16.04
CA GLU A 285 4.31 19.74 -15.25
C GLU A 285 4.20 19.38 -13.76
N GLN A 286 2.97 19.16 -13.27
CA GLN A 286 2.65 18.80 -11.89
C GLN A 286 2.47 17.29 -11.70
N MET A 287 2.40 16.54 -12.79
CA MET A 287 2.07 15.11 -12.79
C MET A 287 3.33 14.23 -12.85
N TYR A 288 3.12 12.93 -12.61
CA TYR A 288 4.10 11.86 -12.80
C TYR A 288 5.31 11.88 -11.86
N GLY A 289 6.13 10.84 -11.96
CA GLY A 289 7.34 10.69 -11.18
C GLY A 289 8.48 11.61 -11.60
N VAL A 290 9.66 11.35 -11.02
CA VAL A 290 10.90 12.12 -11.20
C VAL A 290 12.03 11.14 -11.46
N ALA A 291 12.96 11.51 -12.34
CA ALA A 291 14.20 10.76 -12.55
C ALA A 291 15.39 11.50 -11.96
N ILE A 292 16.30 10.75 -11.35
CA ILE A 292 17.59 11.27 -10.89
C ILE A 292 18.74 10.47 -11.50
N ARG A 293 19.88 11.12 -11.66
CA ARG A 293 21.15 10.46 -12.00
C ARG A 293 22.09 10.53 -10.82
N VAL A 294 22.62 9.38 -10.44
CA VAL A 294 23.67 9.23 -9.43
C VAL A 294 24.95 8.75 -10.09
N TYR A 295 26.08 9.27 -9.64
CA TYR A 295 27.38 9.06 -10.27
C TYR A 295 28.31 8.21 -9.40
N ALA A 296 29.06 7.31 -10.04
CA ALA A 296 29.94 6.34 -9.39
C ALA A 296 31.28 6.91 -8.95
N LYS A 297 31.72 7.99 -9.62
CA LYS A 297 33.05 8.61 -9.41
C LYS A 297 32.99 9.83 -8.51
N GLU A 298 31.90 10.59 -8.57
CA GLU A 298 31.70 11.82 -7.80
C GLU A 298 30.34 11.80 -7.09
N LYS A 299 30.26 12.40 -5.90
CA LYS A 299 29.00 12.48 -5.15
C LYS A 299 28.15 13.62 -5.71
N ARG A 300 27.32 13.31 -6.71
CA ARG A 300 26.45 14.26 -7.40
C ARG A 300 25.09 13.63 -7.68
N VAL A 301 24.05 14.43 -7.56
CA VAL A 301 22.67 14.07 -7.95
C VAL A 301 22.19 15.09 -8.96
N ASP A 302 21.98 14.64 -10.20
CA ASP A 302 21.26 15.44 -11.19
C ASP A 302 19.79 15.02 -11.18
N VAL A 303 18.89 15.96 -11.39
CA VAL A 303 17.45 15.71 -11.37
C VAL A 303 16.83 16.14 -12.69
N ASP A 304 15.91 15.34 -13.18
CA ASP A 304 14.98 15.71 -14.23
C ASP A 304 13.55 15.51 -13.69
N PRO A 305 12.70 16.56 -13.71
CA PRO A 305 11.35 16.43 -13.22
C PRO A 305 10.54 15.45 -14.07
N ASP A 306 10.94 15.11 -15.30
CA ASP A 306 10.25 14.14 -16.15
C ASP A 306 11.07 12.87 -16.35
N ILE A 307 10.44 11.70 -16.15
CA ILE A 307 11.12 10.41 -16.20
C ILE A 307 11.68 10.10 -17.59
N ILE A 308 10.87 10.29 -18.63
CA ILE A 308 11.26 9.96 -20.00
C ILE A 308 12.39 10.90 -20.43
N ASN A 309 12.28 12.20 -20.13
CA ASN A 309 13.35 13.17 -20.42
C ASN A 309 14.65 12.83 -19.69
N GLY A 310 14.60 12.51 -18.40
CA GLY A 310 15.79 12.12 -17.64
C GLY A 310 16.46 10.86 -18.21
N ILE A 311 15.67 9.83 -18.51
CA ILE A 311 16.16 8.60 -19.17
C ILE A 311 16.82 8.94 -20.52
N MET A 312 16.14 9.70 -21.39
CA MET A 312 16.66 10.10 -22.69
C MET A 312 17.89 11.00 -22.62
N LYS A 313 18.05 11.76 -21.53
CA LYS A 313 19.19 12.65 -21.32
C LYS A 313 20.44 11.89 -20.91
N TRP A 314 20.31 10.84 -20.09
CA TRP A 314 21.45 10.16 -19.46
C TRP A 314 21.81 8.79 -20.04
N ASN A 315 20.92 8.18 -20.84
CA ASN A 315 21.16 6.87 -21.45
C ASN A 315 21.43 6.96 -22.96
N ARG A 316 21.92 8.12 -23.44
CA ARG A 316 22.46 8.29 -24.80
C ARG A 316 23.91 7.85 -24.89
#